data_AF-A0A3R7B2X4-F1
#
_entry.id   AF-A0A3R7B2X4-F1
#
_cell.length_a   1.000
_cell.length_b   1.000
_cell.length_c   1.000
_cell.angle_alpha   90.00
_cell.angle_beta   90.00
_cell.angle_gamma   90.00
#
_symmetry.space_group_name_H-M   'P 1'
#
loop_
_entity.id
_entity.type
_entity.pdbx_description
1 polymer ?
#
loop_
_entity_poly.entity_id
_entity_poly.type
_entity_poly.pdbx_seq_one_letter_code
_entity_poly.pdbx_strand_id
1 'polypeptide(L)'
;MMLHILRCLQSHGYYLFQGIDITGDSVGKDVLLFEQREPTTTRMMAISVNANCLLRLIGAPDEVVAITKACLDYHFTPKGVLLSPKVVQGTTEFQLDGCPWESDHSSRSTHGRLMIAHLFAQLSACGWRLYGSIKQTGNQTGGDYTRRNPTKDTFYFTYVADALFAAPLP
;
A
#
# COMPACT_ATOMS: atom_id res chain seq x y z
N MET A 1 -8.19 -7.31 6.94
CA MET A 1 -9.54 -6.81 7.25
C MET A 1 -10.02 -5.79 6.22
N MET A 2 -9.45 -4.58 6.14
CA MET A 2 -9.95 -3.52 5.23
C MET A 2 -10.02 -3.93 3.75
N LEU A 3 -9.01 -4.61 3.20
CA LEU A 3 -9.06 -5.12 1.82
C LEU A 3 -10.31 -6.00 1.55
N HIS A 4 -10.71 -6.81 2.52
CA HIS A 4 -11.90 -7.66 2.37
C HIS A 4 -13.20 -6.84 2.42
N ILE A 5 -13.25 -5.81 3.28
CA ILE A 5 -14.38 -4.87 3.34
C ILE A 5 -14.54 -4.16 2.00
N LEU A 6 -13.45 -3.62 1.42
CA LEU A 6 -13.49 -2.92 0.13
C LEU A 6 -13.92 -3.85 -1.01
N ARG A 7 -13.41 -5.09 -1.05
CA ARG A 7 -13.86 -6.11 -2.02
C ARG A 7 -15.35 -6.42 -1.89
N CYS A 8 -15.85 -6.54 -0.66
CA CYS A 8 -17.27 -6.79 -0.39
C CYS A 8 -18.14 -5.61 -0.81
N LEU A 9 -17.76 -4.37 -0.48
CA LEU A 9 -18.49 -3.18 -0.89
C LEU A 9 -18.53 -3.06 -2.42
N GLN A 10 -17.41 -3.27 -3.10
CA GLN A 10 -17.33 -3.25 -4.56
C GLN A 10 -18.25 -4.29 -5.20
N SER A 11 -18.31 -5.51 -4.65
CA SER A 11 -19.20 -6.57 -5.16
C SER A 11 -20.69 -6.28 -4.96
N HIS A 12 -21.03 -5.26 -4.16
CA HIS A 12 -22.38 -4.77 -3.93
C HIS A 12 -22.62 -3.39 -4.56
N GLY A 13 -21.70 -2.91 -5.42
CA GLY A 13 -21.86 -1.65 -6.14
C GLY A 13 -21.42 -0.41 -5.37
N TYR A 14 -20.70 -0.55 -4.26
CA TYR A 14 -20.17 0.57 -3.48
C TYR A 14 -18.66 0.73 -3.71
N TYR A 15 -18.29 1.82 -4.39
CA TYR A 15 -16.90 2.11 -4.74
C TYR A 15 -16.36 3.20 -3.84
N LEU A 16 -15.12 3.04 -3.37
CA LEU A 16 -14.44 4.06 -2.60
C LEU A 16 -14.23 5.27 -3.50
N PHE A 17 -14.87 6.37 -3.14
CA PHE A 17 -14.70 7.65 -3.81
C PHE A 17 -13.50 8.39 -3.21
N GLN A 18 -13.47 8.51 -1.87
CA GLN A 18 -12.39 9.19 -1.17
C GLN A 18 -12.33 8.79 0.31
N GLY A 19 -11.12 8.71 0.87
CA GLY A 19 -10.89 8.77 2.31
C GLY A 19 -10.59 10.22 2.70
N ILE A 20 -11.31 10.75 3.68
CA ILE A 20 -11.10 12.10 4.19
C ILE A 20 -10.76 12.05 5.68
N ASP A 21 -9.84 12.91 6.11
CA ASP A 21 -9.54 13.14 7.51
C ASP A 21 -10.19 14.46 7.94
N ILE A 22 -11.14 14.39 8.87
CA ILE A 22 -11.89 15.56 9.34
C ILE A 22 -11.28 16.12 10.63
N THR A 23 -10.56 15.31 11.42
CA THR A 23 -10.07 15.75 12.74
C THR A 23 -8.70 16.42 12.65
N GLY A 24 -7.91 16.08 11.63
CA GLY A 24 -6.61 16.72 11.37
C GLY A 24 -5.55 16.45 12.45
N ASP A 25 -5.83 15.57 13.41
CA ASP A 25 -4.89 15.08 14.40
C ASP A 25 -4.39 13.67 14.01
N SER A 26 -3.31 13.19 14.63
CA SER A 26 -2.79 11.85 14.31
C SER A 26 -3.68 10.70 14.76
N VAL A 27 -4.69 10.99 15.56
CA VAL A 27 -5.59 9.96 16.11
C VAL A 27 -6.83 9.84 15.21
N GLY A 28 -7.05 10.86 14.38
CA GLY A 28 -8.02 10.91 13.31
C GLY A 28 -7.99 9.68 12.44
N LYS A 29 -9.14 9.00 12.42
CA LYS A 29 -9.43 7.94 11.48
C LYS A 29 -10.06 8.56 10.24
N ASP A 30 -9.77 8.00 9.09
CA ASP A 30 -10.40 8.46 7.86
C ASP A 30 -11.89 8.11 7.86
N VAL A 31 -12.72 9.05 7.40
CA VAL A 31 -14.08 8.79 6.96
C VAL A 31 -14.01 8.36 5.49
N LEU A 32 -14.60 7.21 5.19
CA LEU A 32 -14.61 6.64 3.84
C LEU A 32 -15.94 6.98 3.17
N LEU A 33 -15.86 7.73 2.07
CA LEU A 33 -16.99 8.07 1.24
C LEU A 33 -17.08 7.07 0.09
N PHE A 34 -18.28 6.54 -0.14
CA PHE A 34 -18.55 5.58 -1.20
C PHE A 34 -19.58 6.15 -2.19
N GLU A 35 -19.37 5.87 -3.46
CA GLU A 35 -20.33 6.14 -4.52
C GLU A 35 -20.98 4.83 -4.98
N GLN A 36 -22.25 4.91 -5.37
CA GLN A 36 -22.98 3.78 -5.93
C GLN A 36 -22.69 3.67 -7.43
N ARG A 37 -22.31 2.48 -7.89
CA ARG A 37 -22.07 2.14 -9.30
C ARG A 37 -22.51 0.70 -9.57
N GLU A 38 -22.40 0.27 -10.83
CA GLU A 38 -22.60 -1.13 -11.19
C GLU A 38 -21.65 -2.05 -10.39
N PRO A 39 -22.18 -3.10 -9.73
CA PRO A 39 -21.38 -4.08 -9.02
C PRO A 39 -20.32 -4.75 -9.92
N THR A 40 -19.08 -4.87 -9.43
CA THR A 40 -18.03 -5.65 -10.13
C THR A 40 -17.26 -6.52 -9.14
N THR A 41 -16.57 -7.52 -9.67
CA THR A 41 -15.72 -8.45 -8.91
C THR A 41 -14.24 -8.30 -9.29
N THR A 42 -13.84 -7.07 -9.59
CA THR A 42 -12.48 -6.78 -10.06
C THR A 42 -11.43 -7.22 -9.03
N ARG A 43 -10.30 -7.77 -9.49
CA ARG A 43 -9.21 -8.16 -8.59
C ARG A 43 -8.72 -6.92 -7.83
N MET A 44 -8.48 -7.07 -6.52
CA MET A 44 -8.00 -5.98 -5.67
C MET A 44 -6.87 -6.47 -4.76
N MET A 45 -5.84 -5.67 -4.53
CA MET A 45 -4.75 -5.98 -3.59
C MET A 45 -4.40 -4.75 -2.76
N ALA A 46 -3.54 -4.90 -1.75
CA ALA A 46 -3.06 -3.77 -0.97
C ALA A 46 -1.56 -3.83 -0.68
N ILE A 47 -0.95 -2.64 -0.54
CA ILE A 47 0.43 -2.42 -0.13
C ILE A 47 0.40 -1.61 1.16
N SER A 48 1.00 -2.15 2.22
CA SER A 48 1.08 -1.51 3.53
C SER A 48 2.53 -1.23 3.91
N VAL A 49 2.79 -0.01 4.37
CA VAL A 49 4.09 0.45 4.89
C VAL A 49 4.04 0.72 6.40
N ASN A 50 3.07 0.12 7.10
CA ASN A 50 2.68 0.45 8.47
C ASN A 50 3.73 0.15 9.55
N ALA A 51 4.77 -0.63 9.26
CA ALA A 51 5.89 -0.88 10.17
C ALA A 51 7.18 -0.38 9.53
N ASN A 52 8.00 0.37 10.27
CA ASN A 52 9.06 1.27 9.75
C ASN A 52 10.04 0.65 8.74
N CYS A 53 10.25 -0.65 8.81
CA CYS A 53 11.22 -1.37 7.99
C CYS A 53 10.59 -2.53 7.21
N LEU A 54 9.25 -2.54 7.05
CA LEU A 54 8.52 -3.61 6.38
C LEU A 54 7.65 -3.06 5.26
N LEU A 55 7.69 -3.70 4.09
CA LEU A 55 6.68 -3.56 3.04
C LEU A 55 5.83 -4.83 3.02
N ARG A 56 4.52 -4.70 3.18
CA ARG A 56 3.60 -5.83 3.16
C ARG A 56 2.67 -5.74 1.95
N LEU A 57 2.66 -6.80 1.15
CA LEU A 57 1.64 -7.08 0.15
C LEU A 57 0.52 -7.90 0.79
N ILE A 58 -0.74 -7.54 0.52
CA ILE A 58 -1.93 -8.20 1.06
C ILE A 58 -2.84 -8.59 -0.10
N GLY A 59 -3.14 -9.88 -0.23
CA GLY A 59 -3.97 -10.42 -1.30
C GLY A 59 -3.42 -10.15 -2.70
N ALA A 60 -2.11 -9.92 -2.82
CA ALA A 60 -1.41 -9.70 -4.07
C ALA A 60 -1.14 -11.04 -4.76
N PRO A 61 -1.35 -11.14 -6.08
CA PRO A 61 -0.99 -12.34 -6.84
C PRO A 61 0.52 -12.37 -7.14
N ASP A 62 1.01 -13.53 -7.58
CA ASP A 62 2.45 -13.82 -7.71
C ASP A 62 3.17 -12.85 -8.66
N GLU A 63 2.49 -12.36 -9.71
CA GLU A 63 3.06 -11.37 -10.63
C GLU A 63 3.39 -10.05 -9.91
N VAL A 64 2.54 -9.61 -8.98
CA VAL A 64 2.75 -8.39 -8.19
C VAL A 64 3.87 -8.60 -7.18
N VAL A 65 3.97 -9.80 -6.60
CA VAL A 65 5.06 -10.16 -5.69
C VAL A 65 6.41 -10.09 -6.42
N ALA A 66 6.48 -10.63 -7.64
CA ALA A 66 7.68 -10.61 -8.47
C ALA A 66 8.09 -9.18 -8.87
N ILE A 67 7.14 -8.37 -9.36
CA ILE A 67 7.36 -6.94 -9.70
C ILE A 67 7.89 -6.18 -8.48
N THR A 68 7.26 -6.40 -7.32
CA THR A 68 7.65 -5.74 -6.08
C THR A 68 9.06 -6.13 -5.68
N LYS A 69 9.39 -7.43 -5.71
CA LYS A 69 10.73 -7.92 -5.38
C LYS A 69 11.79 -7.33 -6.31
N ALA A 70 11.56 -7.32 -7.62
CA ALA A 70 12.49 -6.74 -8.59
C ALA A 70 12.73 -5.24 -8.35
N CYS A 71 11.66 -4.49 -8.06
CA CYS A 71 11.76 -3.07 -7.71
C CYS A 71 12.55 -2.85 -6.41
N LEU A 72 12.31 -3.67 -5.40
CA LEU A 72 13.04 -3.63 -4.14
C LEU A 72 14.53 -3.97 -4.32
N ASP A 73 14.85 -5.05 -5.05
CA ASP A 73 16.24 -5.43 -5.30
C ASP A 73 17.00 -4.32 -6.03
N TYR A 74 16.37 -3.66 -7.01
CA TYR A 74 16.96 -2.51 -7.70
C TYR A 74 17.30 -1.35 -6.75
N HIS A 75 16.37 -1.00 -5.85
CA HIS A 75 16.54 0.14 -4.94
C HIS A 75 17.41 -0.16 -3.72
N PHE A 76 17.50 -1.41 -3.26
CA PHE A 76 18.24 -1.78 -2.04
C PHE A 76 19.52 -2.59 -2.32
N THR A 77 19.97 -2.66 -3.57
CA THR A 77 21.27 -3.25 -3.96
C THR A 77 22.45 -2.55 -3.27
N PRO A 78 23.52 -3.26 -2.87
CA PRO A 78 23.74 -4.70 -3.01
C PRO A 78 23.19 -5.55 -1.85
N LYS A 79 22.72 -4.91 -0.78
CA LYS A 79 22.21 -5.62 0.41
C LYS A 79 20.90 -6.37 0.14
N GLY A 80 20.12 -5.90 -0.83
CA GLY A 80 18.83 -6.49 -1.22
C GLY A 80 17.77 -6.33 -0.14
N VAL A 81 16.72 -7.15 -0.25
CA VAL A 81 15.63 -7.25 0.74
C VAL A 81 15.45 -8.69 1.18
N LEU A 82 15.03 -8.87 2.44
CA LEU A 82 14.75 -10.20 2.99
C LEU A 82 13.25 -10.44 3.02
N LEU A 83 12.83 -11.67 2.78
CA LEU A 83 11.46 -12.07 3.10
C LEU A 83 11.32 -12.13 4.63
N SER A 84 10.23 -11.56 5.16
CA SER A 84 9.91 -11.66 6.57
C SER A 84 9.72 -13.14 6.95
N PRO A 85 10.27 -13.59 8.09
CA PRO A 85 10.04 -14.95 8.58
C PRO A 85 8.59 -15.16 9.06
N LYS A 86 7.84 -14.06 9.24
CA LYS A 86 6.45 -14.12 9.68
C LYS A 86 5.54 -14.44 8.50
N VAL A 87 4.99 -15.65 8.50
CA VAL A 87 3.99 -16.06 7.53
C VAL A 87 2.60 -15.71 8.05
N VAL A 88 1.95 -14.74 7.40
CA VAL A 88 0.52 -14.48 7.58
C VAL A 88 -0.17 -14.83 6.27
N GLN A 89 -1.18 -15.70 6.33
CA GLN A 89 -1.88 -16.19 5.15
C GLN A 89 -2.40 -15.05 4.27
N GLY A 90 -2.14 -15.14 2.97
CA GLY A 90 -2.53 -14.12 1.99
C GLY A 90 -1.72 -12.83 2.08
N THR A 91 -0.55 -12.85 2.72
CA THR A 91 0.38 -11.71 2.74
C THR A 91 1.80 -12.14 2.37
N THR A 92 2.53 -11.22 1.77
CA THR A 92 3.97 -11.34 1.53
C THR A 92 4.64 -10.10 2.11
N GLU A 93 5.62 -10.30 2.98
CA GLU A 93 6.30 -9.23 3.69
C GLU A 93 7.78 -9.19 3.31
N PHE A 94 8.28 -8.00 3.00
CA PHE A 94 9.68 -7.73 2.73
C PHE A 94 10.24 -6.85 3.85
N GLN A 95 11.29 -7.34 4.50
CA GLN A 95 12.11 -6.59 5.44
C GLN A 95 13.13 -5.75 4.65
N LEU A 96 13.10 -4.45 4.90
CA LEU A 96 13.91 -3.44 4.24
C LEU A 96 15.03 -2.96 5.16
N ASP A 97 16.22 -2.74 4.60
CA ASP A 97 17.31 -2.12 5.34
C ASP A 97 17.02 -0.63 5.61
N GLY A 98 17.50 -0.14 6.76
CA GLY A 98 17.49 1.29 7.07
C GLY A 98 16.15 1.94 7.40
N CYS A 99 15.04 1.20 7.40
CA CYS A 99 13.70 1.66 7.81
C CYS A 99 13.21 2.89 7.03
N PRO A 100 12.93 2.75 5.72
CA PRO A 100 12.73 3.88 4.81
C PRO A 100 11.38 4.60 4.97
N TRP A 101 10.53 4.16 5.90
CA TRP A 101 9.19 4.72 6.10
C TRP A 101 9.12 5.72 7.25
N GLU A 102 10.25 6.10 7.81
CA GLU A 102 10.31 7.15 8.80
C GLU A 102 9.86 8.49 8.19
N SER A 103 9.22 9.31 9.03
CA SER A 103 8.79 10.66 8.64
C SER A 103 9.95 11.67 8.63
N ASP A 104 11.17 11.21 8.88
CA ASP A 104 12.36 12.06 8.85
C ASP A 104 12.63 12.59 7.43
N HIS A 105 13.38 13.69 7.35
CA HIS A 105 13.84 14.25 6.06
C HIS A 105 15.15 13.61 5.61
N SER A 106 15.43 12.38 6.05
CA SER A 106 16.68 11.71 5.69
C SER A 106 16.68 11.27 4.23
N SER A 107 17.88 11.02 3.71
CA SER A 107 18.04 10.38 2.40
C SER A 107 17.32 9.04 2.32
N ARG A 108 17.22 8.30 3.43
CA ARG A 108 16.51 7.00 3.50
C ARG A 108 15.00 7.16 3.33
N SER A 109 14.38 8.14 3.98
CA SER A 109 12.94 8.42 3.81
C SER A 109 12.63 8.88 2.37
N THR A 110 13.49 9.74 1.83
CA THR A 110 13.38 10.20 0.43
C THR A 110 13.50 9.01 -0.55
N HIS A 111 14.47 8.13 -0.31
CA HIS A 111 14.68 6.91 -1.09
C HIS A 111 13.47 5.97 -1.04
N GLY A 112 12.87 5.77 0.13
CA GLY A 112 11.63 5.01 0.29
C GLY A 112 10.48 5.54 -0.56
N ARG A 113 10.28 6.86 -0.59
CA ARG A 113 9.24 7.52 -1.39
C ARG A 113 9.49 7.34 -2.89
N LEU A 114 10.74 7.47 -3.35
CA LEU A 114 11.12 7.23 -4.74
C LEU A 114 10.89 5.77 -5.14
N MET A 115 11.21 4.82 -4.26
CA MET A 115 10.96 3.40 -4.50
C MET A 115 9.46 3.11 -4.63
N ILE A 116 8.62 3.65 -3.75
CA ILE A 116 7.14 3.49 -3.85
C ILE A 116 6.61 4.09 -5.15
N ALA A 117 7.08 5.28 -5.54
CA ALA A 117 6.69 5.90 -6.81
C ALA A 117 7.06 5.02 -8.01
N HIS A 118 8.28 4.45 -8.01
CA HIS A 118 8.72 3.52 -9.04
C HIS A 118 7.85 2.25 -9.06
N LEU A 119 7.57 1.66 -7.89
CA LEU A 119 6.71 0.48 -7.79
C LEU A 119 5.31 0.77 -8.34
N PHE A 120 4.71 1.92 -8.02
CA PHE A 120 3.39 2.28 -8.51
C PHE A 120 3.38 2.47 -10.03
N ALA A 121 4.44 3.02 -10.61
CA ALA A 121 4.60 3.11 -12.06
C ALA A 121 4.66 1.72 -12.72
N GLN A 122 5.43 0.78 -12.14
CA GLN A 122 5.50 -0.61 -12.63
C GLN A 122 4.15 -1.33 -12.53
N LEU A 123 3.45 -1.17 -11.41
CA LEU A 123 2.11 -1.74 -11.21
C LEU A 123 1.11 -1.18 -12.23
N SER A 124 1.14 0.12 -12.46
CA SER A 124 0.32 0.81 -13.48
C SER A 124 0.56 0.24 -14.88
N ALA A 125 1.82 -0.02 -15.26
CA ALA A 125 2.17 -0.63 -16.54
C ALA A 125 1.62 -2.06 -16.68
N CYS A 126 1.45 -2.77 -15.56
CA CYS A 126 0.89 -4.12 -15.50
C CYS A 126 -0.62 -4.15 -15.20
N GLY A 127 -1.34 -3.05 -15.41
CA GLY A 127 -2.80 -2.97 -15.26
C GLY A 127 -3.31 -2.78 -13.83
N TRP A 128 -2.43 -2.59 -12.85
CA TRP A 128 -2.84 -2.30 -11.47
C TRP A 128 -2.96 -0.80 -11.24
N ARG A 129 -4.18 -0.34 -10.93
CA ARG A 129 -4.50 1.07 -10.69
C ARG A 129 -4.68 1.34 -9.20
N LEU A 130 -4.13 2.45 -8.71
CA LEU A 130 -4.38 2.90 -7.35
C LEU A 130 -5.88 3.16 -7.19
N TYR A 131 -6.49 2.42 -6.27
CA TYR A 131 -7.91 2.51 -5.92
C TYR A 131 -8.13 3.54 -4.80
N GLY A 132 -7.16 3.69 -3.90
CA GLY A 132 -7.19 4.68 -2.84
C GLY A 132 -6.14 4.39 -1.78
N SER A 133 -5.91 5.36 -0.88
CA SER A 133 -5.17 5.15 0.35
C SER A 133 -6.11 5.29 1.55
N ILE A 134 -5.85 4.50 2.59
CA ILE A 134 -6.56 4.60 3.86
C ILE A 134 -5.53 4.59 4.97
N LYS A 135 -5.60 5.59 5.84
CA LYS A 135 -4.76 5.74 7.02
C LYS A 135 -4.98 4.56 7.95
N GLN A 136 -3.88 3.95 8.36
CA GLN A 136 -3.87 2.98 9.46
C GLN A 136 -3.18 3.58 10.67
N THR A 137 -3.92 3.65 11.77
CA THR A 137 -3.36 3.92 13.09
C THR A 137 -2.73 2.63 13.62
N GLY A 138 -1.44 2.66 13.96
CA GLY A 138 -0.83 1.57 14.72
C GLY A 138 -1.53 1.38 16.06
N ASN A 139 -1.59 0.15 16.57
CA ASN A 139 -2.09 -0.10 17.92
C ASN A 139 -1.22 0.67 18.91
N GLN A 140 -1.82 1.62 19.63
CA GLN A 140 -1.20 2.26 20.78
C GLN A 140 -1.22 1.26 21.93
N THR A 141 -0.10 0.61 22.20
CA THR A 141 0.06 -0.21 23.41
C THR A 141 0.70 0.66 24.49
N GLY A 142 -0.09 1.03 25.51
CA GLY A 142 0.36 1.80 26.66
C GLY A 142 -0.22 3.21 26.69
N GLY A 143 -0.68 3.67 27.85
CA GLY A 143 -1.33 4.98 28.07
C GLY A 143 -0.41 6.20 27.93
N ASP A 144 0.71 6.07 27.23
CA ASP A 144 1.69 7.12 27.04
C ASP A 144 1.46 7.80 25.68
N TYR A 145 0.60 8.81 25.68
CA TYR A 145 0.23 9.62 24.51
C TYR A 145 1.42 10.36 23.88
N THR A 146 2.61 10.31 24.48
CA THR A 146 3.80 11.04 24.05
C THR A 146 4.65 10.28 23.02
N ARG A 147 4.59 8.94 22.99
CA ARG A 147 5.27 8.10 21.98
C ARG A 147 4.33 7.76 20.83
N ARG A 148 4.08 8.76 20.00
CA ARG A 148 3.26 8.66 18.79
C ARG A 148 3.95 7.77 17.76
N ASN A 149 3.42 6.58 17.50
CA ASN A 149 3.82 5.82 16.32
C ASN A 149 3.22 6.54 15.10
N PRO A 150 4.02 7.01 14.12
CA PRO A 150 3.50 7.76 13.00
C PRO A 150 2.45 6.93 12.24
N THR A 151 1.29 7.53 11.98
CA THR A 151 0.25 6.92 11.15
C THR A 151 0.76 6.82 9.72
N LYS A 152 0.43 5.71 9.08
CA LYS A 152 0.84 5.44 7.70
C LYS A 152 -0.30 4.87 6.91
N ASP A 153 -0.30 5.17 5.63
CA ASP A 153 -1.34 4.71 4.74
C ASP A 153 -1.09 3.27 4.30
N THR A 154 -2.19 2.58 4.06
CA THR A 154 -2.22 1.38 3.23
C THR A 154 -2.86 1.76 1.91
N PHE A 155 -2.18 1.42 0.82
CA PHE A 155 -2.60 1.71 -0.55
C PHE A 155 -3.33 0.49 -1.11
N TYR A 156 -4.48 0.70 -1.72
CA TYR A 156 -5.29 -0.34 -2.33
C TYR A 156 -5.22 -0.18 -3.84
N PHE A 157 -5.20 -1.30 -4.55
CA PHE A 157 -5.11 -1.32 -6.01
C PHE A 157 -6.17 -2.24 -6.58
N THR A 158 -6.70 -1.87 -7.74
CA THR A 158 -7.60 -2.70 -8.53
C THR A 158 -7.00 -3.02 -9.89
N TYR A 159 -7.28 -4.21 -10.42
CA TYR A 159 -6.75 -4.64 -11.72
C TYR A 159 -7.69 -4.24 -12.86
N VAL A 160 -7.20 -3.48 -13.82
CA VAL A 160 -7.96 -3.09 -15.01
C VAL A 160 -7.37 -3.82 -16.21
N ALA A 161 -8.13 -4.75 -16.78
CA ALA A 161 -7.68 -5.60 -17.90
C ALA A 161 -7.37 -4.79 -19.18
N ASP A 162 -8.07 -3.68 -19.39
CA ASP A 162 -7.91 -2.79 -20.55
C ASP A 162 -6.89 -1.67 -20.29
N ALA A 163 -5.68 -2.02 -19.87
CA ALA A 163 -4.61 -1.03 -19.83
C ALA A 163 -4.19 -0.66 -21.26
N LEU A 164 -4.93 0.28 -21.87
CA LEU A 164 -4.68 0.95 -23.15
C LEU A 164 -3.35 1.73 -23.23
N PHE A 165 -2.37 1.42 -22.39
CA PHE A 165 -1.09 2.11 -22.31
C PHE A 165 0.07 1.15 -22.60
N ALA A 166 -0.01 0.47 -23.75
CA ALA A 166 1.16 -0.04 -24.46
C ALA A 166 1.56 0.99 -25.54
N ALA A 167 1.97 2.18 -25.11
CA ALA A 167 2.78 3.06 -25.95
C ALA A 167 3.89 3.62 -25.05
N PRO A 168 5.16 3.29 -25.30
CA PRO A 168 6.25 3.97 -24.63
C PRO A 168 6.17 5.46 -24.99
N LEU A 169 6.41 6.32 -24.01
CA LEU A 169 6.58 7.76 -24.27
C LEU A 169 7.72 7.93 -25.31
N PRO A 170 7.58 8.88 -26.27
CA PRO A 170 8.61 9.16 -27.26
C PRO A 170 9.92 9.65 -26.63
#